data_AF-A0A3L7VXL4-F1
#
_entry.id   AF-A0A3L7VXL4-F1
#
_cell.length_a   1.000
_cell.length_b   1.000
_cell.length_c   1.000
_cell.angle_alpha   90.00
_cell.angle_beta   90.00
_cell.angle_gamma   90.00
#
_symmetry.space_group_name_H-M   'P 1'
#
loop_
_entity.id
_entity.type
_entity.pdbx_description
1 polymer ?
#
loop_
_entity_poly.entity_id
_entity_poly.type
_entity_poly.pdbx_seq_one_letter_code
_entity_poly.pdbx_strand_id
1 'polypeptide(L)'
;MDLPAVTQAPLPRRRSLFTLALALLLAAACGTSAAPSGASGDPMGSPNISPASDTRSPLIPVAGYRSTLTALTSVGIARLTEVGGKLPITKLVLIAPESAAILAALGLSSTAITSRLTLVADRTALKAALAADEKAAGFVRLTALEPALRTLTWEGDAIVGVYRVASLADWPLRAELPVDASIPAEWLSGPLAYDPATAWTLAAGGDILLDRGVSADAKRTKRGADWLFDGGFADITGTTCCSQFGVPRVAARYVRGGGVNGLMRSLFQDADLSIANLESPTPKKWRQHNSGTTFTGNPALLRVLKEAGIDFLSLANNHIGDGGVSRIPETIAAVTAAGMGSGGAGANLAEAQRPWLTKHPRPGQSSGECADRNS
;
A
#
# COMPACT_ATOMS: atom_id res chain seq x y z
N MET A 1 -33.46 19.32 -3.93
CA MET A 1 -33.27 18.18 -4.86
C MET A 1 -32.10 17.39 -4.33
N ASP A 2 -32.43 16.33 -3.59
CA ASP A 2 -31.48 15.47 -2.92
C ASP A 2 -30.79 14.54 -3.92
N LEU A 3 -29.47 14.45 -3.83
CA LEU A 3 -28.65 13.50 -4.58
C LEU A 3 -28.71 12.12 -3.91
N PRO A 4 -28.77 11.00 -4.65
CA PRO A 4 -28.89 9.69 -4.06
C PRO A 4 -27.58 9.24 -3.40
N ALA A 5 -27.71 8.57 -2.27
CA ALA A 5 -26.61 7.97 -1.52
C ALA A 5 -25.96 6.83 -2.33
N VAL A 6 -24.64 6.89 -2.51
CA VAL A 6 -23.84 5.77 -3.02
C VAL A 6 -23.69 4.76 -1.88
N THR A 7 -24.36 3.62 -2.00
CA THR A 7 -24.16 2.46 -1.12
C THR A 7 -22.78 1.87 -1.37
N GLN A 8 -21.85 2.04 -0.42
CA GLN A 8 -20.56 1.35 -0.42
C GLN A 8 -20.77 -0.08 0.10
N ALA A 9 -20.25 -1.07 -0.63
CA ALA A 9 -20.20 -2.45 -0.17
C ALA A 9 -19.26 -2.57 1.05
N PRO A 10 -19.62 -3.32 2.09
CA PRO A 10 -18.74 -3.55 3.23
C PRO A 10 -17.59 -4.48 2.83
N LEU A 11 -16.37 -4.14 3.25
CA LEU A 11 -15.21 -5.03 3.17
C LEU A 11 -15.51 -6.36 3.90
N PRO A 12 -14.99 -7.51 3.40
CA PRO A 12 -15.22 -8.80 4.02
C PRO A 12 -14.59 -8.85 5.41
N ARG A 13 -15.42 -8.88 6.45
CA ARG A 13 -15.00 -9.18 7.83
C ARG A 13 -14.48 -10.61 7.89
N ARG A 14 -13.18 -10.81 8.09
CA ARG A 14 -12.68 -12.09 8.59
C ARG A 14 -13.29 -12.33 9.97
N ARG A 15 -14.04 -13.42 10.11
CA ARG A 15 -14.60 -13.87 11.40
C ARG A 15 -13.43 -14.30 12.29
N SER A 16 -13.13 -13.51 13.32
CA SER A 16 -12.26 -13.96 14.42
C SER A 16 -13.04 -14.99 15.23
N LEU A 17 -12.69 -16.26 15.08
CA LEU A 17 -13.21 -17.35 15.90
C LEU A 17 -12.49 -17.31 17.25
N PHE A 18 -13.08 -16.62 18.23
CA PHE A 18 -12.83 -16.90 19.64
C PHE A 18 -13.25 -18.35 19.91
N THR A 19 -12.28 -19.25 20.07
CA THR A 19 -12.52 -20.59 20.59
C THR A 19 -12.20 -20.59 22.08
N LEU A 20 -13.24 -20.79 22.88
CA LEU A 20 -13.19 -21.05 24.30
C LEU A 20 -12.54 -22.43 24.50
N ALA A 21 -11.32 -22.48 25.06
CA ALA A 21 -10.66 -23.74 25.36
C ALA A 21 -11.25 -24.34 26.65
N LEU A 22 -11.99 -25.45 26.50
CA LEU A 22 -12.37 -26.31 27.62
C LEU A 22 -11.37 -27.46 27.71
N ALA A 23 -10.66 -27.54 28.83
CA ALA A 23 -9.70 -28.59 29.14
C ALA A 23 -10.43 -29.90 29.47
N LEU A 24 -9.98 -31.00 28.85
CA LEU A 24 -10.18 -32.35 29.37
C LEU A 24 -8.91 -33.18 29.13
N LEU A 25 -8.29 -33.59 30.24
CA LEU A 25 -7.29 -34.65 30.29
C LEU A 25 -7.94 -35.99 29.98
N LEU A 26 -7.26 -36.86 29.21
CA LEU A 26 -7.04 -38.26 29.61
C LEU A 26 -5.97 -38.95 28.73
N ALA A 27 -4.90 -39.34 29.44
CA ALA A 27 -4.07 -40.53 29.37
C ALA A 27 -3.56 -41.10 28.03
N ALA A 28 -2.23 -41.25 28.04
CA ALA A 28 -1.40 -41.99 27.10
C ALA A 28 -1.79 -43.47 26.93
N ALA A 29 -1.60 -43.97 25.70
CA ALA A 29 -1.22 -45.35 25.45
C ALA A 29 -0.23 -45.37 24.28
N CYS A 30 1.00 -45.74 24.60
CA CYS A 30 2.07 -46.04 23.67
C CYS A 30 1.78 -47.41 23.03
N GLY A 31 1.77 -47.51 21.71
CA GLY A 31 1.51 -48.75 20.99
C GLY A 31 2.23 -48.76 19.65
N THR A 32 3.38 -49.44 19.61
CA THR A 32 4.09 -49.82 18.40
C THR A 32 3.32 -50.93 17.67
N SER A 33 3.04 -50.79 16.38
CA SER A 33 2.90 -51.96 15.49
C SER A 33 3.05 -51.61 14.02
N ALA A 34 3.58 -52.59 13.29
CA ALA A 34 4.12 -52.55 11.96
C ALA A 34 3.06 -52.45 10.85
N ALA A 35 3.53 -51.98 9.69
CA ALA A 35 2.79 -51.99 8.43
C ALA A 35 2.53 -53.42 7.92
N PRO A 36 1.43 -53.63 7.19
CA PRO A 36 1.38 -54.63 6.14
C PRO A 36 1.29 -53.97 4.76
N SER A 37 2.18 -54.45 3.90
CA SER A 37 2.16 -54.35 2.45
C SER A 37 0.85 -54.93 1.88
N GLY A 38 0.23 -54.21 0.97
CA GLY A 38 -0.93 -54.66 0.21
C GLY A 38 -1.12 -53.79 -1.03
N ALA A 39 -0.60 -54.28 -2.16
CA ALA A 39 -0.87 -53.71 -3.48
C ALA A 39 -2.26 -54.13 -3.95
N SER A 40 -3.09 -53.17 -4.36
CA SER A 40 -4.25 -53.44 -5.22
C SER A 40 -4.80 -52.16 -5.86
N GLY A 41 -4.59 -52.04 -7.17
CA GLY A 41 -5.49 -51.39 -8.13
C GLY A 41 -5.52 -49.86 -8.17
N ASP A 42 -4.79 -49.28 -9.12
CA ASP A 42 -5.02 -47.90 -9.58
C ASP A 42 -6.42 -47.78 -10.20
N PRO A 43 -7.32 -46.90 -9.72
CA PRO A 43 -8.36 -46.36 -10.55
C PRO A 43 -7.76 -45.22 -11.37
N MET A 44 -7.93 -45.32 -12.70
CA MET A 44 -7.61 -44.30 -13.69
C MET A 44 -7.77 -42.87 -13.14
N GLY A 45 -6.66 -42.14 -13.08
CA GLY A 45 -6.66 -40.74 -12.72
C GLY A 45 -7.65 -39.97 -13.60
N SER A 46 -8.62 -39.33 -12.96
CA SER A 46 -9.37 -38.26 -13.60
C SER A 46 -8.35 -37.22 -14.07
N PRO A 47 -8.49 -36.65 -15.29
CA PRO A 47 -7.58 -35.62 -15.73
C PRO A 47 -7.68 -34.47 -14.72
N ASN A 48 -6.60 -34.28 -13.97
CA ASN A 48 -6.43 -33.09 -13.16
C ASN A 48 -6.25 -31.97 -14.19
N ILE A 49 -7.36 -31.32 -14.57
CA ILE A 49 -7.32 -30.12 -15.38
C ILE A 49 -6.72 -29.06 -14.45
N SER A 50 -5.39 -28.96 -14.45
CA SER A 50 -4.74 -27.71 -14.03
C SER A 50 -5.45 -26.59 -14.78
N PRO A 51 -5.98 -25.56 -14.10
CA PRO A 51 -6.59 -24.44 -14.79
C PRO A 51 -5.55 -23.92 -15.78
N ALA A 52 -5.91 -23.91 -17.06
CA ALA A 52 -5.04 -23.38 -18.10
C ALA A 52 -4.62 -21.97 -17.65
N SER A 53 -3.32 -21.79 -17.44
CA SER A 53 -2.77 -20.50 -17.02
C SER A 53 -3.13 -19.49 -18.10
N ASP A 54 -4.02 -18.54 -17.79
CA ASP A 54 -4.36 -17.44 -18.69
C ASP A 54 -3.07 -16.69 -19.04
N THR A 55 -2.65 -16.78 -20.30
CA THR A 55 -1.39 -16.22 -20.81
C THR A 55 -1.49 -14.72 -21.04
N ARG A 56 -2.68 -14.13 -20.91
CA ARG A 56 -2.90 -12.69 -21.09
C ARG A 56 -2.30 -11.90 -19.95
N SER A 57 -1.63 -10.80 -20.29
CA SER A 57 -1.01 -9.89 -19.35
C SER A 57 -2.06 -9.19 -18.48
N PRO A 58 -1.90 -9.17 -17.14
CA PRO A 58 -2.69 -8.29 -16.28
C PRO A 58 -2.48 -6.83 -16.67
N LEU A 59 -3.58 -6.11 -16.87
CA LEU A 59 -3.55 -4.66 -17.08
C LEU A 59 -3.82 -3.96 -15.76
N ILE A 60 -3.01 -2.94 -15.47
CA ILE A 60 -3.06 -2.19 -14.23
C ILE A 60 -3.49 -0.76 -14.54
N PRO A 61 -4.66 -0.33 -14.06
CA PRO A 61 -5.03 1.07 -14.16
C PRO A 61 -4.08 1.92 -13.32
N VAL A 62 -3.56 2.98 -13.94
CA VAL A 62 -2.61 3.90 -13.32
C VAL A 62 -3.01 5.35 -13.56
N ALA A 63 -2.61 6.22 -12.65
CA ALA A 63 -2.66 7.67 -12.82
C ALA A 63 -1.32 8.29 -12.41
N GLY A 64 -1.16 9.60 -12.62
CA GLY A 64 0.01 10.31 -12.10
C GLY A 64 0.07 10.22 -10.57
N TYR A 65 1.26 10.20 -9.98
CA TYR A 65 1.44 10.07 -8.52
C TYR A 65 0.58 11.05 -7.68
N ARG A 66 0.39 12.28 -8.17
CA ARG A 66 -0.42 13.33 -7.51
C ARG A 66 -1.91 13.30 -7.85
N SER A 67 -2.34 12.36 -8.69
CA SER A 67 -3.76 12.20 -9.02
C SER A 67 -4.58 11.85 -7.78
N THR A 68 -5.82 12.33 -7.76
CA THR A 68 -6.81 12.00 -6.73
C THR A 68 -7.61 10.74 -7.05
N LEU A 69 -7.38 10.15 -8.22
CA LEU A 69 -8.03 8.90 -8.62
C LEU A 69 -7.58 7.76 -7.69
N THR A 70 -8.53 6.93 -7.28
CA THR A 70 -8.29 5.75 -6.43
C THR A 70 -8.81 4.46 -7.05
N ALA A 71 -9.73 4.57 -8.01
CA ALA A 71 -10.43 3.44 -8.60
C ALA A 71 -10.89 3.78 -10.02
N LEU A 72 -10.96 2.75 -10.86
CA LEU A 72 -11.67 2.75 -12.13
C LEU A 72 -12.62 1.54 -12.19
N THR A 73 -13.67 1.68 -12.98
CA THR A 73 -14.62 0.61 -13.28
C THR A 73 -14.87 0.59 -14.78
N SER A 74 -15.28 -0.55 -15.31
CA SER A 74 -15.76 -0.72 -16.68
C SER A 74 -16.86 0.29 -17.02
N VAL A 75 -17.84 0.46 -16.12
CA VAL A 75 -18.90 1.46 -16.25
C VAL A 75 -18.30 2.86 -16.35
N GLY A 76 -17.35 3.20 -15.48
CA GLY A 76 -16.69 4.51 -15.49
C GLY A 76 -15.91 4.77 -16.78
N ILE A 77 -15.16 3.78 -17.26
CA ILE A 77 -14.39 3.85 -18.51
C ILE A 77 -15.32 4.00 -19.72
N ALA A 78 -16.44 3.28 -19.77
CA ALA A 78 -17.40 3.38 -20.87
C ALA A 78 -17.94 4.80 -21.03
N ARG A 79 -18.04 5.59 -19.95
CA ARG A 79 -18.49 7.00 -20.00
C ARG A 79 -17.55 7.91 -20.79
N LEU A 80 -16.35 7.47 -21.15
CA LEU A 80 -15.48 8.22 -22.06
C LEU A 80 -16.13 8.47 -23.43
N THR A 81 -17.10 7.66 -23.86
CA THR A 81 -17.83 7.87 -25.12
C THR A 81 -18.97 8.89 -24.98
N GLU A 82 -19.34 9.28 -23.75
CA GLU A 82 -20.44 10.23 -23.50
C GLU A 82 -20.02 11.67 -23.81
N VAL A 83 -20.94 12.45 -24.39
CA VAL A 83 -20.78 13.90 -24.58
C VAL A 83 -21.38 14.63 -23.36
N GLY A 84 -20.56 15.44 -22.68
CA GLY A 84 -20.99 16.16 -21.47
C GLY A 84 -21.02 15.31 -20.20
N GLY A 85 -21.48 15.90 -19.10
CA GLY A 85 -21.54 15.25 -17.78
C GLY A 85 -20.19 15.20 -17.04
N LYS A 86 -20.26 14.84 -15.75
CA LYS A 86 -19.06 14.66 -14.92
C LYS A 86 -18.47 13.27 -15.20
N LEU A 87 -17.32 13.25 -15.85
CA LEU A 87 -16.59 12.02 -16.18
C LEU A 87 -15.71 11.57 -15.01
N PRO A 88 -15.46 10.25 -14.88
CA PRO A 88 -14.53 9.74 -13.87
C PRO A 88 -13.07 10.11 -14.19
N ILE A 89 -12.71 10.15 -15.47
CA ILE A 89 -11.40 10.61 -15.96
C ILE A 89 -11.59 11.56 -17.16
N THR A 90 -10.66 12.49 -17.34
CA THR A 90 -10.68 13.45 -18.47
C THR A 90 -10.19 12.82 -19.76
N LYS A 91 -9.24 11.88 -19.64
CA LYS A 91 -8.47 11.36 -20.76
C LYS A 91 -7.88 9.99 -20.42
N LEU A 92 -7.81 9.13 -21.44
CA LEU A 92 -7.11 7.87 -21.44
C LEU A 92 -5.76 8.04 -22.15
N VAL A 93 -4.66 7.71 -21.48
CA VAL A 93 -3.29 7.78 -22.01
C VAL A 93 -2.74 6.36 -22.16
N LEU A 94 -2.44 5.94 -23.39
CA LEU A 94 -1.99 4.58 -23.69
C LEU A 94 -0.69 4.58 -24.50
N ILE A 95 0.17 3.58 -24.25
CA ILE A 95 1.34 3.30 -25.09
C ILE A 95 0.85 2.80 -26.45
N ALA A 96 1.25 3.47 -27.53
CA ALA A 96 0.66 3.31 -28.85
C ALA A 96 0.69 1.85 -29.35
N PRO A 97 1.81 1.11 -29.27
CA PRO A 97 1.85 -0.32 -29.62
C PRO A 97 0.84 -1.20 -28.87
N GLU A 98 0.51 -0.88 -27.62
CA GLU A 98 -0.36 -1.68 -26.75
C GLU A 98 -1.84 -1.26 -26.84
N SER A 99 -2.08 -0.06 -27.38
CA SER A 99 -3.37 0.63 -27.26
C SER A 99 -4.55 -0.16 -27.83
N ALA A 100 -4.38 -0.85 -28.96
CA ALA A 100 -5.45 -1.63 -29.59
C ALA A 100 -5.94 -2.78 -28.68
N ALA A 101 -5.01 -3.53 -28.09
CA ALA A 101 -5.33 -4.64 -27.19
C ALA A 101 -5.95 -4.14 -25.87
N ILE A 102 -5.44 -3.04 -25.33
CA ILE A 102 -5.99 -2.41 -24.12
C ILE A 102 -7.41 -1.89 -24.38
N LEU A 103 -7.64 -1.17 -25.48
CA LEU A 103 -8.97 -0.65 -25.82
C LEU A 103 -9.98 -1.79 -26.02
N ALA A 104 -9.57 -2.89 -26.68
CA ALA A 104 -10.41 -4.07 -26.82
C ALA A 104 -10.79 -4.69 -25.47
N ALA A 105 -9.82 -4.82 -24.54
CA ALA A 105 -10.08 -5.32 -23.18
C ALA A 105 -11.00 -4.40 -22.36
N LEU A 106 -10.99 -3.09 -22.65
CA LEU A 106 -11.86 -2.10 -22.02
C LEU A 106 -13.24 -1.98 -22.71
N GLY A 107 -13.48 -2.69 -23.82
CA GLY A 107 -14.71 -2.55 -24.61
C GLY A 107 -14.85 -1.20 -25.31
N LEU A 108 -13.73 -0.55 -25.64
CA LEU A 108 -13.67 0.76 -26.29
C LEU A 108 -13.13 0.68 -27.72
N SER A 109 -13.58 1.61 -28.56
CA SER A 109 -12.97 1.88 -29.86
C SER A 109 -12.20 3.19 -29.82
N SER A 110 -11.03 3.24 -30.44
CA SER A 110 -10.20 4.46 -30.52
C SER A 110 -10.97 5.64 -31.14
N THR A 111 -11.79 5.36 -32.16
CA THR A 111 -12.59 6.38 -32.85
C THR A 111 -13.66 6.99 -31.94
N ALA A 112 -14.28 6.17 -31.09
CA ALA A 112 -15.33 6.59 -30.16
C ALA A 112 -14.85 7.54 -29.06
N ILE A 113 -13.54 7.51 -28.75
CA ILE A 113 -12.95 8.34 -27.70
C ILE A 113 -11.81 9.23 -28.22
N THR A 114 -11.75 9.53 -29.53
CA THR A 114 -10.62 10.22 -30.17
C THR A 114 -10.21 11.51 -29.45
N SER A 115 -11.18 12.33 -29.01
CA SER A 115 -10.92 13.59 -28.29
C SER A 115 -10.40 13.40 -26.85
N ARG A 116 -10.49 12.18 -26.33
CA ARG A 116 -10.12 11.78 -24.96
C ARG A 116 -9.09 10.65 -24.93
N LEU A 117 -8.51 10.30 -26.07
CA LEU A 117 -7.44 9.33 -26.18
C LEU A 117 -6.15 10.07 -26.49
N THR A 118 -5.08 9.75 -25.76
CA THR A 118 -3.73 10.22 -26.08
C THR A 118 -2.83 9.00 -26.17
N LEU A 119 -2.29 8.80 -27.37
CA LEU A 119 -1.34 7.74 -27.63
C LEU A 119 0.08 8.29 -27.47
N VAL A 120 0.90 7.60 -26.70
CA VAL A 120 2.29 7.97 -26.43
C VAL A 120 3.24 6.88 -26.89
N ALA A 121 4.50 7.26 -27.18
CA ALA A 121 5.47 6.33 -27.74
C ALA A 121 5.88 5.23 -26.75
N ASP A 122 6.07 5.59 -25.48
CA ASP A 122 6.66 4.72 -24.48
C ASP A 122 6.19 5.07 -23.05
N ARG A 123 6.73 4.32 -22.07
CA ARG A 123 6.46 4.51 -20.63
C ARG A 123 6.89 5.89 -20.09
N THR A 124 7.97 6.47 -20.64
CA THR A 124 8.47 7.79 -20.20
C THR A 124 7.48 8.88 -20.57
N ALA A 125 6.99 8.82 -21.81
CA ALA A 125 5.96 9.73 -22.31
C ALA A 125 4.61 9.50 -21.60
N LEU A 126 4.25 8.25 -21.28
CA LEU A 126 3.06 7.92 -20.49
C LEU A 126 3.10 8.58 -19.10
N LYS A 127 4.21 8.39 -18.37
CA LYS A 127 4.43 9.02 -17.06
C LYS A 127 4.32 10.55 -17.14
N ALA A 128 4.98 11.17 -18.12
CA ALA A 128 4.94 12.62 -18.28
C ALA A 128 3.52 13.14 -18.56
N ALA A 129 2.77 12.46 -19.43
CA ALA A 129 1.38 12.80 -19.74
C ALA A 129 0.45 12.64 -18.53
N LEU A 130 0.60 11.56 -17.76
CA LEU A 130 -0.18 11.34 -16.53
C LEU A 130 0.17 12.32 -15.40
N ALA A 131 1.42 12.78 -15.34
CA ALA A 131 1.83 13.79 -14.37
C ALA A 131 1.27 15.20 -14.70
N ALA A 132 0.96 15.46 -15.98
CA ALA A 132 0.46 16.75 -16.45
C ALA A 132 -1.06 16.93 -16.29
N ASP A 133 -1.82 15.85 -16.05
CA ASP A 133 -3.27 15.89 -15.86
C ASP A 133 -3.67 14.99 -14.68
N GLU A 134 -4.06 15.61 -13.56
CA GLU A 134 -4.46 14.90 -12.33
C GLU A 134 -5.71 14.02 -12.50
N LYS A 135 -6.45 14.16 -13.61
CA LYS A 135 -7.64 13.37 -13.95
C LYS A 135 -7.43 12.46 -15.16
N ALA A 136 -6.22 12.38 -15.71
CA ALA A 136 -5.88 11.39 -16.71
C ALA A 136 -5.58 10.04 -16.05
N ALA A 137 -5.92 8.96 -16.76
CA ALA A 137 -5.53 7.60 -16.39
C ALA A 137 -4.95 6.86 -17.59
N GLY A 138 -4.19 5.82 -17.31
CA GLY A 138 -3.64 4.90 -18.29
C GLY A 138 -3.76 3.46 -17.81
N PHE A 139 -3.32 2.53 -18.65
CA PHE A 139 -3.21 1.12 -18.30
C PHE A 139 -1.82 0.64 -18.69
N VAL A 140 -1.17 -0.07 -17.78
CA VAL A 140 0.18 -0.60 -17.98
C VAL A 140 0.25 -2.05 -17.52
N ARG A 141 1.21 -2.81 -18.05
CA ARG A 141 1.63 -4.11 -17.52
C ARG A 141 2.37 -3.96 -16.18
N LEU A 142 2.43 -5.03 -15.38
CA LEU A 142 3.15 -5.07 -14.08
C LEU A 142 4.59 -4.55 -14.19
N THR A 143 5.32 -4.96 -15.21
CA THR A 143 6.73 -4.61 -15.44
C THR A 143 6.97 -3.15 -15.84
N ALA A 144 5.90 -2.40 -16.11
CA ALA A 144 5.95 -0.96 -16.39
C ALA A 144 5.56 -0.10 -15.18
N LEU A 145 5.26 -0.70 -14.02
CA LEU A 145 5.05 0.05 -12.79
C LEU A 145 6.34 0.69 -12.31
N GLU A 146 6.23 1.94 -11.86
CA GLU A 146 7.32 2.71 -11.27
C GLU A 146 6.77 3.68 -10.20
N PRO A 147 7.60 4.17 -9.26
CA PRO A 147 7.13 5.01 -8.15
C PRO A 147 6.38 6.30 -8.53
N ALA A 148 6.57 6.78 -9.77
CA ALA A 148 5.88 7.96 -10.29
C ALA A 148 4.42 7.68 -10.75
N LEU A 149 4.01 6.41 -10.80
CA LEU A 149 2.66 6.00 -11.15
C LEU A 149 1.91 5.57 -9.90
N ARG A 150 0.71 6.11 -9.73
CA ARG A 150 -0.25 5.65 -8.73
C ARG A 150 -1.07 4.52 -9.34
N THR A 151 -1.05 3.34 -8.73
CA THR A 151 -1.97 2.26 -9.11
C THR A 151 -3.38 2.55 -8.60
N LEU A 152 -4.38 2.20 -9.41
CA LEU A 152 -5.79 2.34 -9.09
C LEU A 152 -6.39 0.95 -8.86
N THR A 153 -7.48 0.89 -8.11
CA THR A 153 -8.30 -0.33 -8.07
C THR A 153 -9.08 -0.48 -9.39
N TRP A 154 -9.38 -1.72 -9.77
CA TRP A 154 -10.27 -2.05 -10.89
C TRP A 154 -11.45 -2.85 -10.35
N GLU A 155 -12.67 -2.33 -10.52
CA GLU A 155 -13.89 -2.96 -9.97
C GLU A 155 -13.82 -3.21 -8.44
N GLY A 156 -13.04 -2.40 -7.73
CA GLY A 156 -12.82 -2.52 -6.28
C GLY A 156 -11.63 -3.38 -5.88
N ASP A 157 -11.08 -4.17 -6.80
CA ASP A 157 -9.93 -5.02 -6.53
C ASP A 157 -8.61 -4.26 -6.77
N ALA A 158 -7.58 -4.60 -5.99
CA ALA A 158 -6.21 -4.14 -6.22
C ALA A 158 -5.34 -5.31 -6.70
N ILE A 159 -4.41 -5.06 -7.63
CA ILE A 159 -3.45 -6.09 -8.08
C ILE A 159 -2.14 -6.07 -7.28
N VAL A 160 -1.78 -4.91 -6.72
CA VAL A 160 -0.56 -4.67 -5.92
C VAL A 160 -0.91 -3.93 -4.63
N GLY A 161 -0.01 -4.03 -3.64
CA GLY A 161 -0.16 -3.37 -2.34
C GLY A 161 -0.82 -4.25 -1.28
N VAL A 162 -1.12 -3.62 -0.14
CA VAL A 162 -1.62 -4.29 1.08
C VAL A 162 -2.92 -5.07 0.83
N TYR A 163 -3.85 -4.45 0.10
CA TYR A 163 -5.19 -5.02 -0.16
C TYR A 163 -5.29 -5.71 -1.53
N ARG A 164 -4.19 -6.25 -2.04
CA ARG A 164 -4.16 -6.94 -3.33
C ARG A 164 -4.98 -8.24 -3.35
N VAL A 165 -5.38 -8.67 -4.54
CA VAL A 165 -5.96 -10.00 -4.79
C VAL A 165 -5.05 -11.12 -4.28
N ALA A 166 -5.64 -12.24 -3.90
CA ALA A 166 -4.89 -13.38 -3.34
C ALA A 166 -4.03 -14.09 -4.40
N SER A 167 -4.49 -14.13 -5.65
CA SER A 167 -3.76 -14.69 -6.78
C SER A 167 -3.95 -13.83 -8.03
N LEU A 168 -3.04 -13.96 -9.01
CA LEU A 168 -3.25 -13.29 -10.29
C LEU A 168 -4.52 -13.78 -10.99
N ALA A 169 -4.94 -15.04 -10.79
CA ALA A 169 -6.15 -15.59 -11.40
C ALA A 169 -7.42 -14.82 -11.00
N ASP A 170 -7.41 -14.20 -9.82
CA ASP A 170 -8.52 -13.37 -9.32
C ASP A 170 -8.54 -11.96 -9.96
N TRP A 171 -7.49 -11.56 -10.69
CA TRP A 171 -7.44 -10.28 -11.38
C TRP A 171 -8.17 -10.33 -12.74
N PRO A 172 -9.27 -9.56 -12.92
CA PRO A 172 -10.16 -9.75 -14.06
C PRO A 172 -9.72 -9.00 -15.33
N LEU A 173 -8.91 -7.94 -15.21
CA LEU A 173 -8.56 -7.09 -16.35
C LEU A 173 -7.26 -7.55 -17.03
N ARG A 174 -7.39 -8.12 -18.23
CA ARG A 174 -6.28 -8.75 -18.95
C ARG A 174 -6.36 -8.49 -20.45
N ALA A 175 -5.20 -8.45 -21.11
CA ALA A 175 -5.11 -8.38 -22.57
C ALA A 175 -3.89 -9.12 -23.12
N GLU A 176 -4.00 -9.58 -24.37
CA GLU A 176 -2.85 -10.03 -25.16
C GLU A 176 -2.08 -8.81 -25.66
N LEU A 177 -1.01 -8.47 -24.96
CA LEU A 177 -0.15 -7.35 -25.34
C LEU A 177 0.95 -7.82 -26.30
N PRO A 178 1.40 -6.96 -27.22
CA PRO A 178 2.60 -7.23 -28.00
C PRO A 178 3.81 -7.51 -27.11
N VAL A 179 4.71 -8.35 -27.61
CA VAL A 179 6.00 -8.60 -26.96
C VAL A 179 6.76 -7.29 -26.83
N ASP A 180 7.24 -7.01 -25.62
CA ASP A 180 8.11 -5.87 -25.34
C ASP A 180 9.48 -6.43 -24.96
N ALA A 181 10.40 -6.39 -25.91
CA ALA A 181 11.76 -6.92 -25.76
C ALA A 181 12.61 -6.13 -24.75
N SER A 182 12.13 -4.96 -24.28
CA SER A 182 12.81 -4.20 -23.22
C SER A 182 12.57 -4.78 -21.82
N ILE A 183 11.63 -5.72 -21.69
CA ILE A 183 11.29 -6.36 -20.43
C ILE A 183 12.10 -7.66 -20.27
N PRO A 184 12.89 -7.79 -19.20
CA PRO A 184 13.62 -9.03 -18.93
C PRO A 184 12.66 -10.22 -18.76
N ALA A 185 12.98 -11.36 -19.37
CA ALA A 185 12.12 -12.55 -19.38
C ALA A 185 11.90 -13.12 -17.96
N GLU A 186 12.89 -12.96 -17.08
CA GLU A 186 12.84 -13.36 -15.68
C GLU A 186 11.83 -12.56 -14.84
N TRP A 187 11.40 -11.37 -15.31
CA TRP A 187 10.32 -10.61 -14.66
C TRP A 187 8.93 -11.11 -15.06
N LEU A 188 8.85 -11.87 -16.15
CA LEU A 188 7.60 -12.43 -16.67
C LEU A 188 7.37 -13.85 -16.16
N SER A 189 8.45 -14.58 -15.84
CA SER A 189 8.39 -15.97 -15.38
C SER A 189 9.56 -16.32 -14.46
N GLY A 190 9.34 -17.25 -13.53
CA GLY A 190 10.36 -17.69 -12.58
C GLY A 190 10.35 -16.90 -11.26
N PRO A 191 11.42 -16.96 -10.47
CA PRO A 191 11.42 -16.48 -9.07
C PRO A 191 11.35 -14.95 -8.93
N LEU A 192 11.57 -14.20 -10.01
CA LEU A 192 11.43 -12.73 -10.04
C LEU A 192 10.09 -12.29 -10.62
N ALA A 193 9.27 -13.22 -11.11
CA ALA A 193 7.92 -12.91 -11.53
C ALA A 193 7.06 -12.52 -10.33
N TYR A 194 6.25 -11.49 -10.50
CA TYR A 194 5.36 -11.04 -9.46
C TYR A 194 4.25 -12.08 -9.20
N ASP A 195 4.12 -12.49 -7.93
CA ASP A 195 3.00 -13.29 -7.43
C ASP A 195 2.38 -12.57 -6.23
N PRO A 196 1.09 -12.16 -6.29
CA PRO A 196 0.39 -11.57 -5.16
C PRO A 196 0.48 -12.42 -3.88
N ALA A 197 0.47 -13.75 -3.97
CA ALA A 197 0.47 -14.61 -2.80
C ALA A 197 1.77 -14.51 -1.99
N THR A 198 2.89 -14.22 -2.64
CA THR A 198 4.23 -14.20 -2.02
C THR A 198 4.89 -12.82 -2.00
N ALA A 199 4.34 -11.83 -2.71
CA ALA A 199 4.88 -10.49 -2.76
C ALA A 199 4.87 -9.82 -1.39
N TRP A 200 6.00 -9.22 -1.01
CA TRP A 200 6.07 -8.39 0.19
C TRP A 200 5.35 -7.06 -0.03
N THR A 201 4.71 -6.57 1.02
CA THR A 201 4.10 -5.27 1.06
C THR A 201 4.80 -4.32 2.01
N LEU A 202 4.97 -3.09 1.54
CA LEU A 202 5.52 -1.99 2.29
C LEU A 202 4.45 -0.91 2.42
N ALA A 203 4.08 -0.55 3.65
CA ALA A 203 3.32 0.67 3.92
C ALA A 203 4.26 1.76 4.41
N ALA A 204 4.25 2.91 3.73
CA ALA A 204 5.09 4.06 4.07
C ALA A 204 4.24 5.22 4.58
N GLY A 205 4.40 5.58 5.85
CA GLY A 205 3.63 6.62 6.53
C GLY A 205 4.10 8.07 6.27
N GLY A 206 5.20 8.25 5.55
CA GLY A 206 5.79 9.57 5.31
C GLY A 206 6.37 10.20 6.58
N ASP A 207 6.38 11.53 6.63
CA ASP A 207 6.91 12.30 7.77
C ASP A 207 5.89 12.35 8.92
N ILE A 208 6.36 11.96 10.11
CA ILE A 208 5.59 11.98 11.35
C ILE A 208 6.18 13.03 12.27
N LEU A 209 5.39 14.07 12.54
CA LEU A 209 5.70 15.12 13.50
C LEU A 209 4.88 14.92 14.79
N LEU A 210 5.55 14.51 15.87
CA LEU A 210 4.93 14.32 17.19
C LEU A 210 4.87 15.60 18.04
N ASP A 211 5.37 16.70 17.49
CA ASP A 211 5.23 18.07 17.99
C ASP A 211 4.26 18.82 17.06
N ARG A 212 3.46 19.76 17.56
CA ARG A 212 2.48 20.56 16.77
C ARG A 212 1.47 19.78 15.93
N GLY A 213 0.89 20.48 14.96
CA GLY A 213 0.02 19.95 13.92
C GLY A 213 -1.07 19.07 14.49
N VAL A 214 -1.04 17.81 14.08
CA VAL A 214 -2.02 16.81 14.48
C VAL A 214 -1.89 16.42 15.95
N SER A 215 -0.69 16.37 16.52
CA SER A 215 -0.46 16.15 17.96
C SER A 215 -1.07 17.28 18.81
N ALA A 216 -0.87 18.54 18.40
CA ALA A 216 -1.50 19.69 19.06
C ALA A 216 -3.02 19.70 18.91
N ASP A 217 -3.55 19.33 17.74
CA ASP A 217 -4.99 19.25 17.52
C ASP A 217 -5.65 18.12 18.33
N ALA A 218 -5.05 16.93 18.35
CA ALA A 218 -5.51 15.80 19.16
C ALA A 218 -5.60 16.18 20.65
N LYS A 219 -4.62 16.94 21.15
CA LYS A 219 -4.63 17.48 22.52
C LYS A 219 -5.72 18.53 22.73
N ARG A 220 -5.85 19.52 21.82
CA ARG A 220 -6.83 20.61 21.93
C ARG A 220 -8.27 20.11 21.83
N THR A 221 -8.52 19.15 20.95
CA THR A 221 -9.84 18.56 20.71
C THR A 221 -10.21 17.47 21.73
N LYS A 222 -9.28 17.10 22.63
CA LYS A 222 -9.45 16.04 23.65
C LYS A 222 -9.80 14.67 23.06
N ARG A 223 -9.46 14.42 21.79
CA ARG A 223 -9.72 13.15 21.10
C ARG A 223 -8.76 12.03 21.48
N GLY A 224 -7.63 12.38 22.11
CA GLY A 224 -6.58 11.43 22.46
C GLY A 224 -5.64 11.16 21.29
N ALA A 225 -4.53 10.49 21.57
CA ALA A 225 -3.48 10.26 20.57
C ALA A 225 -3.86 9.13 19.59
N ASP A 226 -4.67 8.17 20.01
CA ASP A 226 -5.12 7.04 19.17
C ASP A 226 -6.01 7.49 18.01
N TRP A 227 -6.72 8.62 18.20
CA TRP A 227 -7.53 9.25 17.16
C TRP A 227 -6.77 9.50 15.85
N LEU A 228 -5.45 9.73 15.91
CA LEU A 228 -4.61 9.96 14.73
C LEU A 228 -4.65 8.81 13.72
N PHE A 229 -4.78 7.57 14.20
CA PHE A 229 -4.81 6.36 13.38
C PHE A 229 -6.21 5.74 13.32
N ASP A 230 -7.05 6.00 14.31
CA ASP A 230 -8.40 5.45 14.42
C ASP A 230 -9.47 6.31 13.72
N GLY A 231 -9.23 7.61 13.51
CA GLY A 231 -10.28 8.51 13.07
C GLY A 231 -9.85 9.72 12.24
N GLY A 232 -10.72 10.11 11.31
CA GLY A 232 -10.67 11.39 10.60
C GLY A 232 -10.12 11.29 9.17
N PHE A 233 -10.94 11.67 8.19
CA PHE A 233 -10.59 11.62 6.77
C PHE A 233 -10.70 13.02 6.18
N ALA A 234 -9.71 13.34 5.35
CA ALA A 234 -9.87 14.38 4.35
C ALA A 234 -9.81 13.70 2.99
N ASP A 235 -10.82 13.96 2.15
CA ASP A 235 -10.73 13.58 0.75
C ASP A 235 -9.67 14.47 0.11
N ILE A 236 -8.63 13.89 -0.46
CA ILE A 236 -7.73 14.63 -1.35
C ILE A 236 -8.54 14.93 -2.62
N THR A 237 -8.97 16.18 -2.77
CA THR A 237 -9.86 16.61 -3.86
C THR A 237 -9.11 17.22 -5.05
N GLY A 238 -7.83 17.51 -4.88
CA GLY A 238 -6.95 17.96 -5.96
C GLY A 238 -5.65 18.53 -5.41
N THR A 239 -4.93 19.26 -6.27
CA THR A 239 -3.83 20.12 -5.86
C THR A 239 -4.17 21.58 -6.12
N THR A 240 -3.71 22.48 -5.25
CA THR A 240 -3.84 23.94 -5.43
C THR A 240 -2.45 24.57 -5.39
N CYS A 241 -2.15 25.41 -6.36
CA CYS A 241 -0.94 26.22 -6.33
C CYS A 241 -1.18 27.51 -5.53
N CYS A 242 -0.24 28.01 -4.72
CA CYS A 242 0.98 27.35 -4.24
C CYS A 242 1.21 27.68 -2.76
N SER A 243 2.05 26.89 -2.10
CA SER A 243 2.58 27.22 -0.77
C SER A 243 3.45 28.45 -0.81
N GLN A 244 3.77 28.98 0.38
CA GLN A 244 4.71 30.09 0.52
C GLN A 244 6.12 29.78 -0.05
N PHE A 245 6.41 28.51 -0.33
CA PHE A 245 7.66 28.03 -0.93
C PHE A 245 7.51 27.69 -2.43
N GLY A 246 6.40 28.06 -3.07
CA GLY A 246 6.17 27.76 -4.50
C GLY A 246 5.78 26.30 -4.79
N VAL A 247 5.59 25.47 -3.76
CA VAL A 247 5.22 24.05 -3.92
C VAL A 247 3.69 23.91 -3.97
N PRO A 248 3.12 23.12 -4.91
CA PRO A 248 1.69 22.80 -4.92
C PRO A 248 1.24 22.21 -3.57
N ARG A 249 0.12 22.71 -3.05
CA ARG A 249 -0.52 22.18 -1.83
C ARG A 249 -1.56 21.14 -2.19
N VAL A 250 -1.73 20.15 -1.33
CA VAL A 250 -2.87 19.25 -1.39
C VAL A 250 -4.13 20.03 -1.02
N ALA A 251 -5.13 20.02 -1.90
CA ALA A 251 -6.48 20.45 -1.56
C ALA A 251 -7.22 19.27 -0.95
N ALA A 252 -7.57 19.38 0.33
CA ALA A 252 -8.26 18.32 1.05
C ALA A 252 -9.58 18.83 1.63
N ARG A 253 -10.63 18.04 1.52
CA ARG A 253 -11.94 18.34 2.10
C ARG A 253 -12.15 17.46 3.33
N TYR A 254 -12.33 18.09 4.49
CA TYR A 254 -12.71 17.37 5.70
C TYR A 254 -14.05 16.66 5.51
N VAL A 255 -14.08 15.35 5.76
CA VAL A 255 -15.30 14.55 5.67
C VAL A 255 -15.97 14.53 7.05
N ARG A 256 -17.03 15.33 7.20
CA ARG A 256 -17.89 15.30 8.40
C ARG A 256 -18.61 13.96 8.48
N GLY A 257 -18.43 13.23 9.58
CA GLY A 257 -19.01 11.90 9.79
C GLY A 257 -17.98 10.77 9.95
N GLY A 258 -16.70 11.06 9.67
CA GLY A 258 -15.64 10.06 9.68
C GLY A 258 -15.72 9.20 8.42
N GLY A 259 -14.64 9.14 7.65
CA GLY A 259 -14.47 8.04 6.70
C GLY A 259 -14.36 6.70 7.44
N VAL A 260 -13.83 5.67 6.78
CA VAL A 260 -13.80 4.32 7.36
C VAL A 260 -12.81 4.27 8.53
N ASN A 261 -13.30 4.44 9.76
CA ASN A 261 -12.49 4.44 10.98
C ASN A 261 -11.47 3.30 10.98
N GLY A 262 -10.22 3.63 11.30
CA GLY A 262 -9.13 2.67 11.36
C GLY A 262 -8.48 2.28 10.03
N LEU A 263 -8.88 2.79 8.85
CA LEU A 263 -8.21 2.40 7.59
C LEU A 263 -6.69 2.65 7.60
N MET A 264 -6.26 3.76 8.21
CA MET A 264 -4.84 4.09 8.29
C MET A 264 -4.12 3.05 9.17
N ARG A 265 -4.71 2.71 10.32
CA ARG A 265 -4.20 1.65 11.19
C ARG A 265 -4.18 0.29 10.48
N SER A 266 -5.28 -0.11 9.85
CA SER A 266 -5.36 -1.37 9.09
C SER A 266 -4.32 -1.42 7.98
N LEU A 267 -4.09 -0.33 7.26
CA LEU A 267 -3.09 -0.28 6.19
C LEU A 267 -1.69 -0.64 6.71
N PHE A 268 -1.30 -0.11 7.87
CA PHE A 268 0.00 -0.40 8.46
C PHE A 268 0.05 -1.77 9.12
N GLN A 269 -1.02 -2.19 9.81
CA GLN A 269 -1.08 -3.49 10.48
C GLN A 269 -1.15 -4.68 9.50
N ASP A 270 -1.76 -4.47 8.34
CA ASP A 270 -1.93 -5.51 7.32
C ASP A 270 -0.74 -5.59 6.35
N ALA A 271 0.20 -4.63 6.40
CA ALA A 271 1.42 -4.68 5.61
C ALA A 271 2.46 -5.63 6.22
N ASP A 272 3.28 -6.26 5.37
CA ASP A 272 4.38 -7.11 5.85
C ASP A 272 5.46 -6.30 6.55
N LEU A 273 5.66 -5.06 6.11
CA LEU A 273 6.54 -4.09 6.74
C LEU A 273 5.93 -2.69 6.68
N SER A 274 5.93 -2.00 7.80
CA SER A 274 5.47 -0.60 7.89
C SER A 274 6.57 0.34 8.35
N ILE A 275 6.83 1.37 7.56
CA ILE A 275 7.89 2.34 7.82
C ILE A 275 7.35 3.77 7.85
N ALA A 276 8.02 4.64 8.58
CA ALA A 276 7.81 6.07 8.51
C ALA A 276 9.11 6.84 8.76
N ASN A 277 9.09 8.15 8.52
CA ASN A 277 10.18 9.06 8.84
C ASN A 277 9.78 9.85 10.09
N LEU A 278 10.53 9.72 11.18
CA LEU A 278 10.26 10.47 12.40
C LEU A 278 10.91 11.86 12.27
N GLU A 279 10.08 12.87 12.01
CA GLU A 279 10.56 14.24 11.79
C GLU A 279 11.03 14.88 13.09
N SER A 280 10.25 14.75 14.17
CA SER A 280 10.60 15.33 15.46
C SER A 280 11.44 14.37 16.32
N PRO A 281 12.63 14.76 16.83
CA PRO A 281 13.36 13.98 17.81
C PRO A 281 12.55 13.84 19.11
N THR A 282 12.78 12.74 19.86
CA THR A 282 12.07 12.42 21.10
C THR A 282 13.03 12.32 22.29
N PRO A 283 13.69 13.43 22.69
CA PRO A 283 14.58 13.43 23.84
C PRO A 283 13.79 13.29 25.16
N LYS A 284 14.46 12.88 26.24
CA LYS A 284 13.86 12.72 27.58
C LYS A 284 13.26 14.05 28.08
N LYS A 285 14.02 15.14 27.93
CA LYS A 285 13.55 16.50 28.24
C LYS A 285 12.97 17.14 26.98
N TRP A 286 11.81 16.66 26.56
CA TRP A 286 11.02 17.23 25.47
C TRP A 286 10.18 18.41 25.96
N ARG A 287 9.77 19.27 25.02
CA ARG A 287 8.77 20.31 25.22
C ARG A 287 7.96 20.50 23.94
N GLN A 288 6.65 20.65 24.07
CA GLN A 288 5.82 21.06 22.94
C GLN A 288 6.21 22.47 22.48
N HIS A 289 6.45 22.64 21.18
CA HIS A 289 6.61 23.97 20.59
C HIS A 289 5.33 24.34 19.87
N ASN A 290 4.87 25.59 19.90
CA ASN A 290 3.67 26.02 19.17
C ASN A 290 3.97 27.03 18.05
N SER A 291 5.23 27.45 17.89
CA SER A 291 5.71 28.42 16.88
C SER A 291 7.22 28.26 16.59
N GLY A 292 7.70 28.67 15.42
CA GLY A 292 9.09 28.51 14.97
C GLY A 292 9.36 27.19 14.22
N THR A 293 10.63 26.82 14.03
CA THR A 293 11.04 25.64 13.25
C THR A 293 11.85 24.62 14.07
N THR A 294 11.67 24.64 15.39
CA THR A 294 12.25 23.66 16.32
C THR A 294 11.15 22.74 16.83
N PHE A 295 11.43 21.44 16.83
CA PHE A 295 10.50 20.39 17.23
C PHE A 295 11.13 19.43 18.24
N THR A 296 10.39 19.08 19.30
CA THR A 296 10.72 17.93 20.15
C THR A 296 9.45 17.19 20.54
N GLY A 297 9.33 15.94 20.09
CA GLY A 297 8.18 15.08 20.34
C GLY A 297 8.22 14.48 21.74
N ASN A 298 7.05 14.24 22.34
CA ASN A 298 6.93 13.47 23.57
C ASN A 298 7.24 11.98 23.30
N PRO A 299 8.28 11.39 23.93
CA PRO A 299 8.62 9.98 23.74
C PRO A 299 7.46 9.01 24.03
N ALA A 300 6.54 9.38 24.93
CA ALA A 300 5.38 8.55 25.25
C ALA A 300 4.41 8.37 24.07
N LEU A 301 4.45 9.23 23.05
CA LEU A 301 3.62 9.13 21.86
C LEU A 301 4.15 8.09 20.85
N LEU A 302 5.40 7.64 20.98
CA LEU A 302 5.94 6.56 20.13
C LEU A 302 5.15 5.25 20.28
N ARG A 303 4.54 5.02 21.46
CA ARG A 303 3.63 3.89 21.69
C ARG A 303 2.51 3.85 20.64
N VAL A 304 1.95 5.00 20.30
CA VAL A 304 0.83 5.10 19.35
C VAL A 304 1.27 4.67 17.94
N LEU A 305 2.50 5.01 17.54
CA LEU A 305 3.06 4.57 16.26
C LEU A 305 3.23 3.05 16.22
N LYS A 306 3.71 2.45 17.32
CA LYS A 306 3.84 1.00 17.41
C LYS A 306 2.47 0.31 17.38
N GLU A 307 1.51 0.81 18.17
CA GLU A 307 0.13 0.30 18.18
C GLU A 307 -0.54 0.47 16.81
N ALA A 308 -0.16 1.49 16.04
CA ALA A 308 -0.64 1.70 14.68
C ALA A 308 -0.08 0.70 13.67
N GLY A 309 0.94 -0.08 14.04
CA GLY A 309 1.58 -1.06 13.17
C GLY A 309 2.88 -0.58 12.53
N ILE A 310 3.47 0.54 12.94
CA ILE A 310 4.79 0.97 12.43
C ILE A 310 5.90 0.08 13.01
N ASP A 311 6.77 -0.44 12.15
CA ASP A 311 7.90 -1.30 12.53
C ASP A 311 9.21 -0.54 12.57
N PHE A 312 9.41 0.42 11.66
CA PHE A 312 10.67 1.16 11.53
C PHE A 312 10.47 2.66 11.35
N LEU A 313 11.34 3.42 12.01
CA LEU A 313 11.43 4.87 11.88
C LEU A 313 12.79 5.29 11.30
N SER A 314 12.77 5.91 10.12
CA SER A 314 13.91 6.70 9.65
C SER A 314 14.08 7.91 10.55
N LEU A 315 15.30 8.15 10.99
CA LEU A 315 15.72 9.31 11.78
C LEU A 315 16.58 10.28 10.94
N ALA A 316 16.83 9.98 9.67
CA ALA A 316 17.57 10.82 8.72
C ALA A 316 16.70 12.00 8.24
N ASN A 317 16.16 12.75 9.19
CA ASN A 317 15.35 13.94 8.95
C ASN A 317 16.16 15.19 9.30
N ASN A 318 15.90 16.30 8.61
CA ASN A 318 16.56 17.58 8.85
C ASN A 318 16.33 18.13 10.28
N HIS A 319 15.32 17.64 11.00
CA HIS A 319 14.98 18.06 12.37
C HIS A 319 15.56 17.18 13.48
N ILE A 320 16.29 16.09 13.16
CA ILE A 320 16.81 15.16 14.17
C ILE A 320 17.69 15.84 15.25
N GLY A 321 18.31 16.97 14.90
CA GLY A 321 19.16 17.77 15.79
C GLY A 321 18.43 18.79 16.68
N ASP A 322 17.12 18.99 16.54
CA ASP A 322 16.37 20.06 17.21
C ASP A 322 16.37 19.93 18.74
N GLY A 323 16.44 18.71 19.27
CA GLY A 323 16.58 18.42 20.69
C GLY A 323 18.02 18.60 21.23
N GLY A 324 18.96 18.98 20.36
CA GLY A 324 20.40 18.95 20.57
C GLY A 324 21.03 17.64 20.07
N VAL A 325 22.13 17.76 19.32
CA VAL A 325 22.83 16.60 18.71
C VAL A 325 23.25 15.55 19.74
N SER A 326 23.65 15.97 20.94
CA SER A 326 24.01 15.06 22.03
C SER A 326 22.84 14.21 22.55
N ARG A 327 21.59 14.51 22.15
CA ARG A 327 20.38 13.79 22.55
C ARG A 327 19.80 12.91 21.45
N ILE A 328 20.45 12.81 20.29
CA ILE A 328 20.08 11.82 19.26
C ILE A 328 20.03 10.39 19.84
N PRO A 329 21.00 9.95 20.68
CA PRO A 329 20.90 8.65 21.34
C PRO A 329 19.67 8.47 22.23
N GLU A 330 19.12 9.55 22.81
CA GLU A 330 17.88 9.47 23.60
C GLU A 330 16.68 9.15 22.70
N THR A 331 16.64 9.71 21.48
CA THR A 331 15.59 9.42 20.49
C THR A 331 15.66 7.96 20.05
N ILE A 332 16.86 7.47 19.74
CA ILE A 332 17.08 6.05 19.35
C ILE A 332 16.64 5.11 20.48
N ALA A 333 17.03 5.43 21.72
CA ALA A 333 16.64 4.64 22.89
C ALA A 333 15.11 4.66 23.10
N ALA A 334 14.45 5.80 22.88
CA ALA A 334 12.99 5.91 23.00
C ALA A 334 12.26 5.09 21.93
N VAL A 335 12.71 5.11 20.67
CA VAL A 335 12.14 4.29 19.58
C VAL A 335 12.33 2.81 19.86
N THR A 336 13.52 2.41 20.31
CA THR A 336 13.82 1.03 20.71
C THR A 336 12.92 0.58 21.87
N ALA A 337 12.77 1.42 22.90
CA ALA A 337 11.91 1.13 24.05
C ALA A 337 10.42 1.02 23.68
N ALA A 338 9.98 1.68 22.61
CA ALA A 338 8.64 1.56 22.06
C ALA A 338 8.45 0.29 21.19
N GLY A 339 9.49 -0.54 20.99
CA GLY A 339 9.40 -1.79 20.22
C GLY A 339 9.47 -1.62 18.71
N MET A 340 10.11 -0.55 18.23
CA MET A 340 10.34 -0.27 16.81
C MET A 340 11.84 -0.23 16.48
N GLY A 341 12.17 -0.54 15.24
CA GLY A 341 13.49 -0.31 14.67
C GLY A 341 13.71 1.16 14.30
N SER A 342 14.97 1.56 14.16
CA SER A 342 15.31 2.90 13.66
C SER A 342 16.67 2.91 12.95
N GLY A 343 16.88 3.89 12.07
CA GLY A 343 18.14 4.08 11.36
C GLY A 343 18.28 5.49 10.77
N GLY A 344 19.46 5.83 10.27
CA GLY A 344 19.72 7.14 9.66
C GLY A 344 20.18 8.24 10.63
N ALA A 345 20.37 7.92 11.91
CA ALA A 345 20.98 8.80 12.91
C ALA A 345 21.71 7.96 13.98
N GLY A 346 22.69 8.55 14.67
CA GLY A 346 23.52 7.87 15.66
C GLY A 346 24.38 8.84 16.47
N ALA A 347 25.12 8.34 17.46
CA ALA A 347 26.08 9.17 18.20
C ALA A 347 27.28 9.63 17.34
N ASN A 348 27.49 8.96 16.20
CA ASN A 348 28.54 9.21 15.22
C ASN A 348 28.09 8.70 13.83
N LEU A 349 28.90 8.97 12.80
CA LEU A 349 28.61 8.60 11.42
C LEU A 349 28.45 7.08 11.22
N ALA A 350 29.29 6.27 11.88
CA ALA A 350 29.24 4.82 11.75
C ALA A 350 27.92 4.25 12.28
N GLU A 351 27.43 4.76 13.41
CA GLU A 351 26.11 4.41 13.93
C GLU A 351 24.97 4.91 13.04
N ALA A 352 25.08 6.13 12.49
CA ALA A 352 24.06 6.69 11.60
C ALA A 352 23.91 5.92 10.28
N GLN A 353 25.01 5.34 9.78
CA GLN A 353 25.04 4.54 8.54
C GLN A 353 24.69 3.06 8.76
N ARG A 354 24.54 2.61 10.02
CA ARG A 354 24.24 1.20 10.30
C ARG A 354 22.82 0.87 9.83
N PRO A 355 22.65 -0.15 8.95
CA PRO A 355 21.33 -0.57 8.53
C PRO A 355 20.58 -1.22 9.69
N TRP A 356 19.25 -1.07 9.70
CA TRP A 356 18.39 -1.90 10.52
C TRP A 356 18.14 -3.22 9.79
N LEU A 357 18.36 -4.33 10.49
CA LEU A 357 18.16 -5.68 9.96
C LEU A 357 17.03 -6.35 10.74
N THR A 358 16.06 -6.90 10.02
CA THR A 358 14.91 -7.62 10.60
C THR A 358 14.63 -8.90 9.80
N LYS A 359 13.96 -9.86 10.45
CA LYS A 359 13.45 -11.08 9.81
C LYS A 359 11.93 -11.01 9.85
N HIS A 360 11.29 -11.12 8.69
CA HIS A 360 9.85 -11.35 8.61
C HIS A 360 9.57 -12.72 8.01
N PRO A 361 8.50 -13.41 8.44
CA PRO A 361 8.01 -14.61 7.76
C PRO A 361 7.76 -14.29 6.29
N ARG A 362 8.00 -15.26 5.40
CA ARG A 362 7.64 -15.08 3.99
C ARG A 362 6.10 -14.97 3.89
N PRO A 363 5.57 -13.99 3.13
CA PRO A 363 4.14 -13.92 2.85
C PRO A 363 3.66 -15.26 2.27
N GLY A 364 2.52 -15.75 2.76
CA GLY A 364 1.94 -17.03 2.34
C GLY A 364 2.50 -18.28 3.05
N GLN A 365 3.51 -18.16 3.92
CA GLN A 365 3.94 -19.27 4.78
C GLN A 365 3.25 -19.19 6.15
N SER A 366 2.55 -20.26 6.55
CA SER A 366 1.99 -20.35 7.91
C SER A 366 3.12 -20.28 8.94
N SER A 367 2.88 -19.59 10.06
CA SER A 367 3.84 -19.32 11.14
C SER A 367 4.42 -20.56 11.86
N GLY A 368 4.12 -21.77 11.40
CA GLY A 368 4.62 -23.03 11.94
C GLY A 368 6.03 -23.44 11.47
N GLU A 369 6.59 -22.83 10.42
CA GLU A 369 7.90 -23.24 9.86
C GLU A 369 9.10 -22.38 10.29
N CYS A 370 8.89 -21.32 11.09
CA CYS A 370 9.97 -20.50 11.65
C CYS A 370 10.19 -20.69 13.16
N ALA A 371 9.69 -21.78 13.74
CA ALA A 371 10.13 -22.24 15.05
C ALA A 371 11.16 -23.36 14.84
N ASP A 372 12.41 -22.95 14.61
CA ASP A 372 13.67 -23.65 14.93
C ASP A 372 14.74 -23.37 13.86
N ARG A 373 15.74 -22.57 14.24
CA ARG A 373 17.16 -22.95 14.24
C ARG A 373 18.07 -21.77 14.63
N ASN A 374 18.70 -21.97 15.78
CA ASN A 374 20.03 -21.53 16.21
C ASN A 374 20.25 -20.10 16.75
N SER A 375 20.47 -20.12 18.08
CA SER A 375 21.59 -19.57 18.87
C SER A 375 21.76 -18.06 18.98
#